data_AF-A0A3D0Y3P0-F1
#
_entry.id   AF-A0A3D0Y3P0-F1
#
_cell.length_a   1.000
_cell.length_b   1.000
_cell.length_c   1.000
_cell.angle_alpha   90.00
_cell.angle_beta   90.00
_cell.angle_gamma   90.00
#
_symmetry.space_group_name_H-M   'P 1'
#
loop_
_entity.id
_entity.type
_entity.pdbx_description
1 polymer ?
#
loop_
_entity_poly.entity_id
_entity_poly.type
_entity_poly.pdbx_seq_one_letter_code
_entity_poly.pdbx_strand_id
1 'polypeptide(L)'
;MAAGENTTSNTAFEDLMFTLFAILLVGQMAQRGPELLSKHLGIQVGDSQYLVDNASVDENTALLTKVNAVLGTPYYAEPSGANEIGSFSPGTSLVLMEGPETVEKERWWNVIESESGKNGWVRESTLIVEGVGGIGPATKLGSKVRTLLDTDVWKGPDELVSVGKVAQGEWGILTKGPQTVRGSRWWLFESDETDVTGWLPEAAVMLASDRGWKERSLVKGAQITDIFERAGGGRVVGLLTAEEKAIILGGPVEVGGALWWFIETEEDGEQGWVPENALEDAGFKGLIKGVIATVMLIGTIITLVFLGGIVYVTIRTNQVRARETQRIQAAIPKVTEPYRNERWEKVLKNVSSENPSDWRFAILESDVMLDELFTRVGYQGVSLGEKLKAATRGDVKNLDAAWEAHKIRNQIAHEGGDYILTQREAKRVIELYAQVFREFQYI
;
A
#
# COMPACT_ATOMS: atom_id res chain seq x y z
N MET A 1 30.75 -3.11 52.79
CA MET A 1 30.06 -4.18 52.05
C MET A 1 28.61 -3.76 51.89
N ALA A 2 28.01 -3.59 50.72
CA ALA A 2 28.46 -3.60 49.34
C ALA A 2 27.48 -2.64 48.62
N ALA A 3 28.00 -1.62 47.95
CA ALA A 3 27.25 -0.82 46.98
C ALA A 3 27.68 -1.35 45.61
N GLY A 4 26.82 -2.14 44.99
CA GLY A 4 27.04 -2.73 43.69
C GLY A 4 25.70 -2.94 43.02
N GLU A 5 25.66 -2.75 41.71
CA GLU A 5 24.54 -2.95 40.79
C GLU A 5 23.59 -1.77 40.60
N ASN A 6 24.04 -0.80 39.79
CA ASN A 6 23.12 -0.04 38.91
C ASN A 6 23.80 0.56 37.66
N THR A 7 24.90 -0.03 37.18
CA THR A 7 25.69 0.52 36.04
C THR A 7 25.46 -0.21 34.72
N THR A 8 24.68 -1.30 34.67
CA THR A 8 24.53 -2.13 33.46
C THR A 8 23.35 -1.75 32.55
N SER A 9 22.42 -0.89 32.98
CA SER A 9 21.28 -0.47 32.14
C SER A 9 21.58 0.72 31.23
N ASN A 10 22.56 1.56 31.58
CA ASN A 10 22.90 2.76 30.79
C ASN A 10 23.79 2.42 29.58
N THR A 11 24.65 1.40 29.68
CA THR A 11 25.56 1.03 28.59
C THR A 11 24.83 0.46 27.38
N ALA A 12 23.76 -0.31 27.59
CA ALA A 12 22.98 -0.89 26.50
C ALA A 12 22.20 0.17 25.70
N PHE A 13 21.78 1.26 26.35
CA PHE A 13 21.12 2.38 25.68
C PHE A 13 22.12 3.24 24.90
N GLU A 14 23.31 3.49 25.47
CA GLU A 14 24.39 4.20 24.79
C GLU A 14 24.89 3.41 23.56
N ASP A 15 25.09 2.09 23.69
CA ASP A 15 25.53 1.23 22.57
C ASP A 15 24.50 1.22 21.42
N LEU A 16 23.21 1.21 21.74
CA LEU A 16 22.12 1.30 20.75
C LEU A 16 22.13 2.65 20.02
N MET A 17 22.37 3.74 20.76
CA MET A 17 22.46 5.10 20.19
C MET A 17 23.68 5.24 19.29
N PHE A 18 24.84 4.67 19.66
CA PHE A 18 26.03 4.67 18.81
C PHE A 18 25.87 3.81 17.56
N THR A 19 25.19 2.65 17.65
CA THR A 19 24.90 1.84 16.45
C THR A 19 23.92 2.54 15.50
N LEU A 20 22.87 3.19 16.03
CA LEU A 20 21.94 3.99 15.22
C LEU A 20 22.65 5.17 14.57
N PHE A 21 23.53 5.86 15.29
CA PHE A 21 24.32 6.97 14.74
C PHE A 21 25.30 6.49 13.66
N ALA A 22 25.96 5.36 13.86
CA ALA A 22 26.87 4.77 12.87
C ALA A 22 26.12 4.32 11.60
N ILE A 23 24.92 3.75 11.72
CA ILE A 23 24.08 3.39 10.56
C ILE A 23 23.63 4.63 9.80
N LEU A 24 23.27 5.71 10.51
CA LEU A 24 22.94 7.01 9.90
C LEU A 24 24.13 7.63 9.16
N LEU A 25 25.32 7.52 9.72
CA LEU A 25 26.55 8.08 9.15
C LEU A 25 27.05 7.27 7.93
N VAL A 26 26.89 5.95 7.96
CA VAL A 26 27.14 5.06 6.80
C VAL A 26 26.10 5.27 5.70
N GLY A 27 24.84 5.54 6.07
CA GLY A 27 23.79 5.95 5.13
C GLY A 27 24.10 7.27 4.42
N GLN A 28 24.69 8.24 5.12
CA GLN A 28 25.12 9.51 4.51
C GLN A 28 26.40 9.38 3.67
N MET A 29 27.29 8.43 3.95
CA MET A 29 28.47 8.17 3.11
C MET A 29 28.14 7.39 1.82
N ALA A 30 27.13 6.51 1.83
CA ALA A 30 26.70 5.77 0.65
C ALA A 30 26.10 6.67 -0.45
N GLN A 31 25.66 7.88 -0.10
CA GLN A 31 25.17 8.90 -1.04
C GLN A 31 26.27 9.62 -1.83
N ARG A 32 27.56 9.41 -1.50
CA ARG A 32 28.71 10.06 -2.18
C ARG A 32 29.49 9.18 -3.15
N GLY A 33 29.11 7.91 -3.32
CA GLY A 33 29.72 6.99 -4.29
C GLY A 33 29.72 7.42 -5.78
N PRO A 34 28.78 8.25 -6.29
CA PRO A 34 28.74 8.58 -7.71
C PRO A 34 29.83 9.55 -8.21
N GLU A 35 30.53 10.28 -7.32
CA GLU A 35 31.52 11.30 -7.68
C GLU A 35 32.74 10.75 -8.46
N LEU A 36 33.00 9.44 -8.40
CA LEU A 36 34.20 8.83 -9.02
C LEU A 36 33.99 8.35 -10.46
N LEU A 37 32.75 8.26 -10.94
CA LEU A 37 32.44 7.71 -12.27
C LEU A 37 32.39 8.78 -13.38
N SER A 38 32.23 10.06 -13.03
CA SER A 38 32.09 11.15 -14.02
C SER A 38 33.42 11.57 -14.66
N LYS A 39 34.57 11.15 -14.12
CA LYS A 39 35.90 11.61 -14.58
C LYS A 39 36.44 10.87 -15.83
N HIS A 40 35.71 9.91 -16.42
CA HIS A 40 36.31 8.99 -17.40
C HIS A 40 35.54 8.65 -18.68
N LEU A 41 34.36 9.23 -18.95
CA LEU A 41 33.60 8.90 -20.16
C LEU A 41 33.43 10.13 -21.06
N GLY A 42 34.52 10.48 -21.75
CA GLY A 42 34.51 11.48 -22.80
C GLY A 42 33.83 10.93 -24.06
N ILE A 43 32.66 11.49 -24.41
CA ILE A 43 32.00 11.26 -25.69
C ILE A 43 31.47 12.60 -26.23
N GLN A 44 31.77 12.86 -27.51
CA GLN A 44 31.45 14.09 -28.23
C GLN A 44 29.99 14.14 -28.69
N VAL A 45 29.41 15.34 -28.58
CA VAL A 45 28.09 15.76 -29.08
C VAL A 45 28.17 16.16 -30.55
N GLY A 46 27.14 15.85 -31.34
CA GLY A 46 26.89 16.40 -32.67
C GLY A 46 25.47 16.95 -32.81
N ASP A 47 25.38 18.28 -33.01
CA ASP A 47 24.42 19.13 -33.76
C ASP A 47 22.90 18.92 -33.59
N SER A 48 22.18 19.86 -32.92
CA SER A 48 21.47 21.06 -33.47
C SER A 48 20.09 20.70 -34.04
N GLN A 49 18.93 21.35 -33.83
CA GLN A 49 18.36 22.55 -33.18
C GLN A 49 16.87 22.16 -32.87
N TYR A 50 16.13 22.69 -31.89
CA TYR A 50 15.10 23.73 -32.07
C TYR A 50 14.39 24.02 -30.73
N LEU A 51 14.05 25.30 -30.56
CA LEU A 51 13.29 25.89 -29.47
C LEU A 51 11.79 25.62 -29.63
N VAL A 52 11.13 25.50 -28.49
CA VAL A 52 9.68 25.58 -28.33
C VAL A 52 9.28 27.06 -28.33
N ASP A 53 8.31 27.42 -29.16
CA ASP A 53 7.20 28.32 -28.82
C ASP A 53 6.16 28.19 -29.95
N ASN A 54 4.88 28.03 -29.58
CA ASN A 54 3.72 27.97 -30.45
C ASN A 54 3.57 26.75 -31.39
N ALA A 55 2.82 25.74 -30.91
CA ALA A 55 2.29 24.66 -31.76
C ALA A 55 1.33 25.17 -32.85
N SER A 56 0.67 26.32 -32.62
CA SER A 56 -0.23 26.98 -33.55
C SER A 56 0.46 28.13 -34.25
N VAL A 57 0.24 28.29 -35.55
CA VAL A 57 0.52 29.56 -36.23
C VAL A 57 -0.30 30.65 -35.54
N ASP A 58 0.33 31.76 -35.18
CA ASP A 58 -0.28 32.93 -34.57
C ASP A 58 0.17 34.21 -35.29
N GLU A 59 -0.38 35.36 -34.89
CA GLU A 59 -0.10 36.63 -35.55
C GLU A 59 1.35 37.11 -35.51
N ASN A 60 2.17 36.51 -34.64
CA ASN A 60 3.59 36.82 -34.49
C ASN A 60 4.48 35.80 -35.20
N THR A 61 3.90 34.78 -35.84
CA THR A 61 4.65 33.73 -36.51
C THR A 61 5.36 34.30 -37.74
N ALA A 62 6.68 34.14 -37.79
CA ALA A 62 7.50 34.72 -38.84
C ALA A 62 7.14 34.15 -40.22
N LEU A 63 7.19 34.99 -41.26
CA LEU A 63 7.17 34.51 -42.64
C LEU A 63 8.36 33.59 -42.90
N LEU A 64 8.22 32.70 -43.87
CA LEU A 64 9.11 31.59 -44.20
C LEU A 64 9.18 30.48 -43.13
N THR A 65 8.35 30.54 -42.08
CA THR A 65 8.20 29.44 -41.13
C THR A 65 7.60 28.22 -41.84
N LYS A 66 8.19 27.05 -41.59
CA LYS A 66 7.66 25.77 -42.06
C LYS A 66 6.52 25.33 -41.16
N VAL A 67 5.40 25.02 -41.79
CA VAL A 67 4.16 24.62 -41.14
C VAL A 67 3.60 23.40 -41.84
N ASN A 68 2.86 22.56 -41.13
CA ASN A 68 2.18 21.41 -41.70
C ASN A 68 0.68 21.66 -41.80
N ALA A 69 0.08 21.21 -42.90
CA ALA A 69 -1.37 21.20 -43.10
C ALA A 69 -2.05 20.24 -42.11
N VAL A 70 -2.95 20.76 -41.27
CA VAL A 70 -3.77 19.98 -40.34
C VAL A 70 -5.08 19.61 -41.04
N LEU A 71 -5.16 18.38 -41.54
CA LEU A 71 -6.33 17.76 -42.19
C LEU A 71 -6.83 18.50 -43.45
N GLY A 72 -6.60 17.92 -44.63
CA GLY A 72 -7.32 18.26 -45.88
C GLY A 72 -7.48 19.76 -46.12
N THR A 73 -6.42 20.54 -45.89
CA THR A 73 -6.49 22.00 -45.75
C THR A 73 -6.86 22.65 -47.09
N PRO A 74 -8.09 23.17 -47.25
CA PRO A 74 -8.47 23.84 -48.48
C PRO A 74 -7.70 25.16 -48.61
N TYR A 75 -7.22 25.44 -49.82
CA TYR A 75 -6.52 26.67 -50.14
C TYR A 75 -7.27 27.46 -51.22
N TYR A 76 -7.25 28.77 -51.07
CA TYR A 76 -8.09 29.72 -51.81
C TYR A 76 -7.23 30.73 -52.55
N ALA A 77 -7.80 31.35 -53.59
CA ALA A 77 -7.13 32.41 -54.34
C ALA A 77 -6.94 33.68 -53.49
N GLU A 78 -7.87 33.92 -52.57
CA GLU A 78 -7.96 35.11 -51.72
C GLU A 78 -8.40 34.70 -50.30
N PRO A 79 -8.08 35.49 -49.26
CA PRO A 79 -8.43 35.19 -47.87
C PRO A 79 -9.91 35.50 -47.55
N SER A 80 -10.83 35.08 -48.41
CA SER A 80 -12.28 35.36 -48.28
C SER A 80 -13.13 34.09 -48.18
N GLY A 81 -12.51 32.91 -48.24
CA GLY A 81 -13.21 31.62 -48.32
C GLY A 81 -13.98 31.40 -49.63
N ALA A 82 -13.95 32.35 -50.57
CA ALA A 82 -14.50 32.22 -51.90
C ALA A 82 -13.44 31.71 -52.90
N ASN A 83 -13.86 30.99 -53.94
CA ASN A 83 -12.98 30.42 -54.98
C ASN A 83 -11.89 29.48 -54.42
N GLU A 84 -12.31 28.34 -53.86
CA GLU A 84 -11.41 27.23 -53.51
C GLU A 84 -10.67 26.75 -54.76
N ILE A 85 -9.34 26.69 -54.68
CA ILE A 85 -8.47 26.23 -55.77
C ILE A 85 -8.20 24.72 -55.63
N GLY A 86 -8.13 24.24 -54.40
CA GLY A 86 -7.91 22.83 -54.07
C GLY A 86 -7.64 22.64 -52.58
N SER A 87 -7.09 21.48 -52.19
CA SER A 87 -6.71 21.20 -50.81
C SER A 87 -5.31 20.58 -50.70
N PHE A 88 -4.59 20.93 -49.64
CA PHE A 88 -3.35 20.28 -49.25
C PHE A 88 -3.65 18.99 -48.49
N SER A 89 -2.82 17.97 -48.72
CA SER A 89 -2.96 16.71 -47.98
C SER A 89 -2.57 16.90 -46.52
N PRO A 90 -3.15 16.13 -45.59
CA PRO A 90 -2.74 16.16 -44.19
C PRO A 90 -1.22 15.93 -44.04
N GLY A 91 -0.57 16.83 -43.29
CA GLY A 91 0.86 16.83 -42.99
C GLY A 91 1.76 17.36 -44.11
N THR A 92 1.20 17.83 -45.23
CA THR A 92 1.96 18.52 -46.27
C THR A 92 2.77 19.66 -45.63
N SER A 93 4.09 19.67 -45.88
CA SER A 93 4.99 20.74 -45.45
C SER A 93 4.79 21.96 -46.34
N LEU A 94 4.40 23.06 -45.71
CA LEU A 94 4.06 24.34 -46.28
C LEU A 94 4.97 25.40 -45.70
N VAL A 95 5.18 26.48 -46.44
CA VAL A 95 5.95 27.63 -45.99
C VAL A 95 5.04 28.85 -45.96
N LEU A 96 4.99 29.56 -44.84
CA LEU A 96 4.25 30.82 -44.72
C LEU A 96 4.89 31.87 -45.63
N MET A 97 4.15 32.42 -46.58
CA MET A 97 4.64 33.41 -47.53
C MET A 97 4.12 34.81 -47.22
N GLU A 98 2.85 34.93 -46.86
CA GLU A 98 2.19 36.20 -46.53
C GLU A 98 1.12 35.98 -45.44
N GLY A 99 0.80 37.01 -44.65
CA GLY A 99 -0.19 36.95 -43.57
C GLY A 99 0.33 37.42 -42.20
N PRO A 100 -0.51 37.35 -41.14
CA PRO A 100 -1.91 36.97 -41.20
C PRO A 100 -2.78 38.09 -41.77
N GLU A 101 -3.74 37.76 -42.62
CA GLU A 101 -4.84 38.67 -42.98
C GLU A 101 -6.10 38.27 -42.20
N THR A 102 -6.75 39.24 -41.54
CA THR A 102 -7.96 38.97 -40.77
C THR A 102 -9.20 39.30 -41.58
N VAL A 103 -9.95 38.28 -41.98
CA VAL A 103 -11.19 38.41 -42.73
C VAL A 103 -12.29 37.67 -41.99
N GLU A 104 -13.43 38.33 -41.77
CA GLU A 104 -14.58 37.77 -41.02
C GLU A 104 -14.24 37.20 -39.62
N LYS A 105 -13.23 37.75 -38.94
CA LYS A 105 -12.68 37.31 -37.63
C LYS A 105 -11.88 35.99 -37.67
N GLU A 106 -11.54 35.50 -38.85
CA GLU A 106 -10.60 34.39 -39.03
C GLU A 106 -9.28 34.93 -39.58
N ARG A 107 -8.16 34.35 -39.14
CA ARG A 107 -6.82 34.68 -39.64
C ARG A 107 -6.44 33.74 -40.77
N TRP A 108 -5.91 34.33 -41.84
CA TRP A 108 -5.55 33.64 -43.06
C TRP A 108 -4.07 33.85 -43.39
N TRP A 109 -3.44 32.81 -43.90
CA TRP A 109 -2.03 32.80 -44.29
C TRP A 109 -1.90 32.35 -45.73
N ASN A 110 -1.13 33.07 -46.54
CA ASN A 110 -0.70 32.60 -47.84
C ASN A 110 0.45 31.62 -47.64
N VAL A 111 0.32 30.43 -48.20
CA VAL A 111 1.30 29.35 -48.03
C VAL A 111 1.74 28.79 -49.37
N ILE A 112 2.94 28.23 -49.42
CA ILE A 112 3.45 27.50 -50.59
C ILE A 112 3.92 26.09 -50.19
N GLU A 113 3.51 25.08 -50.96
CA GLU A 113 4.02 23.71 -50.85
C GLU A 113 5.37 23.60 -51.54
N SER A 114 6.40 23.22 -50.76
CA SER A 114 7.80 23.24 -51.22
C SER A 114 8.08 22.26 -52.38
N GLU A 115 7.31 21.17 -52.49
CA GLU A 115 7.55 20.12 -53.49
C GLU A 115 6.82 20.38 -54.82
N SER A 116 5.60 20.90 -54.77
CA SER A 116 4.75 21.08 -55.96
C SER A 116 4.70 22.53 -56.47
N GLY A 117 5.12 23.49 -55.63
CA GLY A 117 5.00 24.92 -55.90
C GLY A 117 3.57 25.46 -55.83
N LYS A 118 2.59 24.64 -55.42
CA LYS A 118 1.21 25.10 -55.22
C LYS A 118 1.17 26.12 -54.10
N ASN A 119 0.46 27.22 -54.33
CA ASN A 119 0.27 28.28 -53.36
C ASN A 119 -1.20 28.67 -53.22
N GLY A 120 -1.53 29.27 -52.08
CA GLY A 120 -2.85 29.83 -51.83
C GLY A 120 -3.04 30.22 -50.37
N TRP A 121 -4.17 30.84 -50.10
CA TRP A 121 -4.57 31.26 -48.76
C TRP A 121 -5.23 30.12 -48.01
N VAL A 122 -4.80 29.86 -46.79
CA VAL A 122 -5.33 28.83 -45.89
C VAL A 122 -5.66 29.44 -44.54
N ARG A 123 -6.56 28.81 -43.78
CA ARG A 123 -6.93 29.28 -42.44
C ARG A 123 -5.83 28.97 -41.44
N GLU A 124 -5.53 29.90 -40.55
CA GLU A 124 -4.54 29.72 -39.47
C GLU A 124 -4.82 28.49 -38.61
N SER A 125 -6.10 28.23 -38.30
CA SER A 125 -6.55 27.07 -37.51
C SER A 125 -6.26 25.72 -38.16
N THR A 126 -5.84 25.71 -39.43
CA THR A 126 -5.48 24.51 -40.18
C THR A 126 -3.97 24.35 -40.35
N LEU A 127 -3.16 25.17 -39.68
CA LEU A 127 -1.71 25.14 -39.76
C LEU A 127 -1.09 24.90 -38.39
N ILE A 128 -0.05 24.07 -38.35
CA ILE A 128 0.79 23.84 -37.17
C ILE A 128 2.24 24.03 -37.55
N VAL A 129 3.04 24.57 -36.64
CA VAL A 129 4.48 24.74 -36.89
C VAL A 129 5.15 23.36 -36.94
N GLU A 130 6.02 23.14 -37.93
CA GLU A 130 6.73 21.88 -38.10
C GLU A 130 7.73 21.65 -36.94
N GLY A 131 7.69 20.50 -36.26
CA GLY A 131 8.67 20.10 -35.23
C GLY A 131 8.22 20.21 -33.76
N VAL A 132 6.97 20.56 -33.47
CA VAL A 132 6.51 20.88 -32.10
C VAL A 132 6.19 19.65 -31.22
N GLY A 133 6.11 18.45 -31.78
CA GLY A 133 5.76 17.23 -31.04
C GLY A 133 6.89 16.61 -30.19
N GLY A 134 8.13 17.11 -30.26
CA GLY A 134 9.27 16.48 -29.58
C GLY A 134 9.56 15.03 -30.02
N ILE A 135 8.90 14.61 -31.11
CA ILE A 135 9.03 13.30 -31.75
C ILE A 135 9.76 13.54 -33.08
N GLY A 136 10.78 12.72 -33.33
CA GLY A 136 11.68 12.83 -34.47
C GLY A 136 11.90 11.47 -35.13
N PRO A 137 12.64 11.39 -36.25
CA PRO A 137 12.89 10.12 -36.93
C PRO A 137 13.59 9.06 -36.05
N ALA A 138 14.27 9.53 -35.00
CA ALA A 138 15.00 8.73 -34.04
C ALA A 138 14.18 8.39 -32.76
N THR A 139 12.92 8.80 -32.67
CA THR A 139 12.09 8.49 -31.48
C THR A 139 11.91 7.00 -31.32
N LYS A 140 12.14 6.52 -30.09
CA LYS A 140 12.11 5.11 -29.78
C LYS A 140 10.69 4.55 -29.85
N LEU A 141 10.54 3.37 -30.45
CA LEU A 141 9.28 2.62 -30.37
C LEU A 141 9.01 2.22 -28.91
N GLY A 142 7.76 2.40 -28.48
CA GLY A 142 7.33 2.28 -27.10
C GLY A 142 7.36 3.60 -26.32
N SER A 143 7.83 4.71 -26.90
CA SER A 143 7.74 6.03 -26.26
C SER A 143 6.27 6.40 -26.01
N LYS A 144 6.00 6.91 -24.79
CA LYS A 144 4.70 7.46 -24.44
C LYS A 144 4.49 8.79 -25.13
N VAL A 145 3.30 8.96 -25.67
CA VAL A 145 2.90 10.16 -26.38
C VAL A 145 1.47 10.55 -25.98
N ARG A 146 1.14 11.79 -26.29
CA ARG A 146 -0.18 12.37 -26.05
C ARG A 146 -0.66 13.05 -27.31
N THR A 147 -1.94 12.89 -27.62
CA THR A 147 -2.55 13.57 -28.76
C THR A 147 -2.64 15.08 -28.51
N LEU A 148 -2.25 15.88 -29.50
CA LEU A 148 -2.28 17.34 -29.41
C LEU A 148 -3.65 17.92 -29.73
N LEU A 149 -4.46 17.18 -30.49
CA LEU A 149 -5.73 17.61 -31.09
C LEU A 149 -6.69 16.41 -31.13
N ASP A 150 -7.99 16.69 -31.25
CA ASP A 150 -8.97 15.66 -31.63
C ASP A 150 -8.63 15.18 -33.05
N THR A 151 -8.35 13.88 -33.20
CA THR A 151 -7.85 13.36 -34.48
C THR A 151 -8.42 11.99 -34.82
N ASP A 152 -8.66 11.79 -36.11
CA ASP A 152 -8.99 10.48 -36.66
C ASP A 152 -7.72 9.61 -36.67
N VAL A 153 -7.87 8.36 -36.26
CA VAL A 153 -6.84 7.34 -36.34
C VAL A 153 -7.03 6.59 -37.66
N TRP A 154 -5.97 6.44 -38.45
CA TRP A 154 -6.05 5.93 -39.81
C TRP A 154 -5.57 4.49 -39.92
N LYS A 155 -6.16 3.71 -40.84
CA LYS A 155 -5.72 2.33 -41.09
C LYS A 155 -4.28 2.26 -41.62
N GLY A 156 -3.87 3.26 -42.41
CA GLY A 156 -2.53 3.39 -42.95
C GLY A 156 -2.23 4.82 -43.39
N PRO A 157 -0.94 5.20 -43.50
CA PRO A 157 -0.55 6.54 -43.93
C PRO A 157 -0.88 6.81 -45.42
N ASP A 158 -0.98 5.76 -46.23
CA ASP A 158 -1.48 5.81 -47.62
C ASP A 158 -2.97 5.41 -47.76
N GLU A 159 -3.56 4.85 -46.70
CA GLU A 159 -4.94 4.35 -46.65
C GLU A 159 -5.71 5.14 -45.59
N LEU A 160 -6.15 6.35 -45.97
CA LEU A 160 -6.91 7.30 -45.14
C LEU A 160 -8.37 6.82 -44.88
N VAL A 161 -8.50 5.59 -44.39
CA VAL A 161 -9.73 5.02 -43.85
C VAL A 161 -9.66 5.19 -42.34
N SER A 162 -10.54 6.01 -41.77
CA SER A 162 -10.61 6.21 -40.31
C SER A 162 -11.04 4.90 -39.65
N VAL A 163 -10.24 4.44 -38.69
CA VAL A 163 -10.50 3.24 -37.87
C VAL A 163 -10.99 3.59 -36.47
N GLY A 164 -10.97 4.87 -36.11
CA GLY A 164 -11.39 5.36 -34.81
C GLY A 164 -11.04 6.84 -34.64
N LYS A 165 -11.43 7.41 -33.51
CA LYS A 165 -11.07 8.78 -33.13
C LYS A 165 -10.45 8.75 -31.75
N VAL A 166 -9.45 9.60 -31.56
CA VAL A 166 -8.86 9.87 -30.26
C VAL A 166 -8.98 11.35 -29.94
N ALA A 167 -9.34 11.64 -28.70
CA ALA A 167 -9.57 12.99 -28.23
C ALA A 167 -8.24 13.70 -27.96
N GLN A 168 -8.25 15.02 -27.94
CA GLN A 168 -7.11 15.82 -27.50
C GLN A 168 -6.70 15.45 -26.08
N GLY A 169 -5.41 15.21 -25.89
CA GLY A 169 -4.86 14.90 -24.58
C GLY A 169 -4.98 13.44 -24.16
N GLU A 170 -5.38 12.54 -25.07
CA GLU A 170 -5.44 11.10 -24.86
C GLU A 170 -4.04 10.49 -24.88
N TRP A 171 -3.80 9.53 -23.99
CA TRP A 171 -2.51 8.86 -23.84
C TRP A 171 -2.37 7.66 -24.77
N GLY A 172 -1.14 7.37 -25.19
CA GLY A 172 -0.82 6.11 -25.84
C GLY A 172 0.66 5.94 -26.12
N ILE A 173 1.00 4.95 -26.93
CA ILE A 173 2.37 4.57 -27.26
C ILE A 173 2.60 4.50 -28.77
N LEU A 174 3.81 4.84 -29.20
CA LEU A 174 4.22 4.67 -30.60
C LEU A 174 4.78 3.27 -30.83
N THR A 175 4.08 2.44 -31.61
CA THR A 175 4.45 1.03 -31.78
C THR A 175 5.18 0.74 -33.09
N LYS A 176 5.01 1.59 -34.11
CA LYS A 176 5.74 1.52 -35.40
C LYS A 176 5.91 2.91 -36.00
N GLY A 177 6.92 3.09 -36.85
CA GLY A 177 7.19 4.36 -37.55
C GLY A 177 8.64 4.82 -37.38
N PRO A 178 8.97 6.02 -37.89
CA PRO A 178 8.12 6.82 -38.75
C PRO A 178 8.06 6.27 -40.18
N GLN A 179 6.91 6.38 -40.82
CA GLN A 179 6.79 6.23 -42.27
C GLN A 179 6.56 7.61 -42.89
N THR A 180 7.40 7.96 -43.86
CA THR A 180 7.23 9.23 -44.58
C THR A 180 6.34 8.99 -45.80
N VAL A 181 5.17 9.61 -45.80
CA VAL A 181 4.19 9.54 -46.88
C VAL A 181 3.74 10.96 -47.20
N ARG A 182 3.92 11.37 -48.47
CA ARG A 182 3.58 12.72 -48.98
C ARG A 182 4.22 13.87 -48.18
N GLY A 183 5.49 13.71 -47.80
CA GLY A 183 6.24 14.70 -47.02
C GLY A 183 5.96 14.67 -45.51
N SER A 184 4.89 13.99 -45.08
CA SER A 184 4.50 13.87 -43.67
C SER A 184 5.08 12.59 -43.04
N ARG A 185 5.55 12.67 -41.80
CA ARG A 185 5.91 11.47 -41.01
C ARG A 185 4.70 10.97 -40.26
N TRP A 186 4.52 9.66 -40.28
CA TRP A 186 3.40 8.97 -39.65
C TRP A 186 3.89 7.92 -38.68
N TRP A 187 3.15 7.76 -37.59
CA TRP A 187 3.45 6.78 -36.54
C TRP A 187 2.23 5.94 -36.24
N LEU A 188 2.44 4.65 -36.01
CA LEU A 188 1.41 3.77 -35.49
C LEU A 188 1.27 4.04 -34.00
N PHE A 189 0.10 4.53 -33.62
CA PHE A 189 -0.29 4.88 -32.26
C PHE A 189 -1.28 3.84 -31.73
N GLU A 190 -1.08 3.42 -30.49
CA GLU A 190 -1.98 2.56 -29.72
C GLU A 190 -2.41 3.34 -28.48
N SER A 191 -3.73 3.55 -28.32
CA SER A 191 -4.26 4.30 -27.19
C SER A 191 -4.20 3.48 -25.89
N ASP A 192 -3.89 4.16 -24.78
CA ASP A 192 -3.98 3.62 -23.42
C ASP A 192 -5.43 3.66 -22.88
N GLU A 193 -6.30 4.49 -23.47
CA GLU A 193 -7.66 4.80 -22.97
C GLU A 193 -8.76 4.17 -23.80
N THR A 194 -8.53 4.04 -25.11
CA THR A 194 -9.47 3.45 -26.06
C THR A 194 -8.84 2.22 -26.73
N ASP A 195 -9.66 1.27 -27.18
CA ASP A 195 -9.18 0.09 -27.93
C ASP A 195 -8.91 0.45 -29.41
N VAL A 196 -8.34 1.64 -29.65
CA VAL A 196 -8.07 2.20 -30.97
C VAL A 196 -6.57 2.13 -31.25
N THR A 197 -6.23 1.45 -32.34
CA THR A 197 -4.85 1.36 -32.85
C THR A 197 -4.84 1.74 -34.33
N GLY A 198 -3.94 2.64 -34.71
CA GLY A 198 -3.73 3.01 -36.10
C GLY A 198 -2.78 4.19 -36.27
N TRP A 199 -2.63 4.66 -37.50
CA TRP A 199 -1.62 5.64 -37.88
C TRP A 199 -2.11 7.05 -37.59
N LEU A 200 -1.23 7.84 -36.99
CA LEU A 200 -1.39 9.27 -36.79
C LEU A 200 -0.23 10.01 -37.46
N PRO A 201 -0.47 11.22 -38.00
CA PRO A 201 0.62 12.07 -38.40
C PRO A 201 1.42 12.46 -37.15
N GLU A 202 2.74 12.51 -37.25
CA GLU A 202 3.65 12.90 -36.16
C GLU A 202 3.24 14.23 -35.54
N ALA A 203 2.72 15.13 -36.37
CA ALA A 203 2.27 16.44 -35.98
C ALA A 203 1.02 16.44 -35.06
N ALA A 204 0.29 15.32 -34.98
CA ALA A 204 -0.87 15.15 -34.09
C ALA A 204 -0.50 14.59 -32.71
N VAL A 205 0.75 14.19 -32.49
CA VAL A 205 1.22 13.59 -31.24
C VAL A 205 2.40 14.37 -30.68
N MET A 206 2.46 14.47 -29.37
CA MET A 206 3.61 14.98 -28.64
C MET A 206 4.18 13.91 -27.73
N LEU A 207 5.50 13.90 -27.55
CA LEU A 207 6.14 13.09 -26.55
C LEU A 207 5.58 13.44 -25.16
N ALA A 208 5.26 12.43 -24.36
CA ALA A 208 4.61 12.64 -23.08
C ALA A 208 5.29 11.81 -21.99
N SER A 209 5.64 12.49 -20.90
CA SER A 209 6.26 11.87 -19.73
C SER A 209 5.25 11.04 -18.94
N ASP A 210 5.66 9.88 -18.44
CA ASP A 210 4.85 9.06 -17.53
C ASP A 210 4.60 9.72 -16.16
N ARG A 211 5.34 10.79 -15.84
CA ARG A 211 5.15 11.61 -14.64
C ARG A 211 3.88 12.45 -14.70
N GLY A 212 3.32 12.67 -15.90
CA GLY A 212 2.08 13.44 -16.08
C GLY A 212 2.23 14.94 -15.79
N TRP A 213 3.45 15.46 -15.85
CA TRP A 213 3.75 16.88 -15.70
C TRP A 213 3.24 17.69 -16.89
N LYS A 214 2.90 18.94 -16.61
CA LYS A 214 2.43 19.97 -17.55
C LYS A 214 3.21 21.26 -17.32
N GLU A 215 3.13 22.20 -18.25
CA GLU A 215 3.55 23.57 -17.97
C GLU A 215 2.98 24.08 -16.65
N ARG A 216 3.79 24.83 -15.91
CA ARG A 216 3.54 25.33 -14.56
C ARG A 216 3.44 24.24 -13.47
N SER A 217 3.76 22.98 -13.77
CA SER A 217 3.86 21.96 -12.73
C SER A 217 5.05 22.26 -11.83
N LEU A 218 4.84 22.13 -10.52
CA LEU A 218 5.87 22.32 -9.52
C LEU A 218 6.68 21.03 -9.36
N VAL A 219 7.97 21.12 -9.67
CA VAL A 219 8.95 20.05 -9.52
C VAL A 219 10.04 20.47 -8.53
N LYS A 220 10.87 19.50 -8.14
CA LYS A 220 12.07 19.76 -7.36
C LYS A 220 13.24 18.94 -7.87
N GLY A 221 14.45 19.38 -7.58
CA GLY A 221 15.65 18.58 -7.80
C GLY A 221 15.61 17.30 -6.97
N ALA A 222 15.64 16.13 -7.61
CA ALA A 222 15.82 14.85 -6.92
C ALA A 222 17.24 14.71 -6.34
N GLN A 223 18.18 15.37 -7.00
CA GLN A 223 19.60 15.43 -6.69
C GLN A 223 20.17 16.74 -7.24
N ILE A 224 21.41 17.07 -6.88
CA ILE A 224 22.12 18.19 -7.48
C ILE A 224 22.29 17.89 -8.97
N THR A 225 21.81 18.79 -9.83
CA THR A 225 21.91 18.67 -11.27
C THR A 225 22.23 20.01 -11.91
N ASP A 226 23.10 19.96 -12.89
CA ASP A 226 23.38 21.12 -13.73
C ASP A 226 22.11 21.49 -14.53
N ILE A 227 21.86 22.78 -14.64
CA ILE A 227 20.86 23.33 -15.55
C ILE A 227 21.59 23.67 -16.85
N PHE A 228 21.15 23.10 -17.95
CA PHE A 228 21.82 23.22 -19.24
C PHE A 228 21.13 24.24 -20.14
N GLU A 229 21.91 24.91 -20.98
CA GLU A 229 21.39 25.84 -21.98
C GLU A 229 20.43 25.18 -22.99
N ARG A 230 20.55 23.85 -23.22
CA ARG A 230 19.75 23.10 -24.20
C ARG A 230 19.47 21.67 -23.73
N ALA A 231 18.39 21.07 -24.24
CA ALA A 231 18.08 19.65 -24.06
C ALA A 231 19.19 18.77 -24.65
N GLY A 232 19.56 17.69 -23.95
CA GLY A 232 20.68 16.82 -24.33
C GLY A 232 22.05 17.27 -23.84
N GLY A 233 22.11 18.36 -23.07
CA GLY A 233 23.33 18.90 -22.50
C GLY A 233 23.96 20.01 -23.33
N GLY A 234 24.92 20.72 -22.73
CA GLY A 234 25.52 21.92 -23.31
C GLY A 234 26.32 22.69 -22.28
N ARG A 235 26.40 24.02 -22.44
CA ARG A 235 26.96 24.88 -21.40
C ARG A 235 26.04 24.85 -20.19
N VAL A 236 26.63 24.67 -19.01
CA VAL A 236 25.92 24.79 -17.74
C VAL A 236 25.61 26.27 -17.53
N VAL A 237 24.33 26.58 -17.40
CA VAL A 237 23.82 27.95 -17.19
C VAL A 237 23.40 28.20 -15.75
N GLY A 238 23.24 27.13 -14.97
CA GLY A 238 22.79 27.18 -13.60
C GLY A 238 22.94 25.85 -12.89
N LEU A 239 22.51 25.80 -11.63
CA LEU A 239 22.57 24.60 -10.80
C LEU A 239 21.25 24.44 -10.04
N LEU A 240 20.55 23.33 -10.27
CA LEU A 240 19.40 22.96 -9.47
C LEU A 240 19.88 22.06 -8.33
N THR A 241 19.75 22.53 -7.10
CA THR A 241 20.12 21.76 -5.91
C THR A 241 19.05 20.73 -5.53
N ALA A 242 19.43 19.74 -4.72
CA ALA A 242 18.47 18.74 -4.25
C ALA A 242 17.41 19.39 -3.35
N GLU A 243 16.14 19.00 -3.53
CA GLU A 243 14.95 19.59 -2.88
C GLU A 243 14.61 21.03 -3.27
N GLU A 244 15.45 21.71 -4.05
CA GLU A 244 15.13 23.02 -4.60
C GLU A 244 13.98 22.93 -5.59
N LYS A 245 13.03 23.84 -5.46
CA LYS A 245 11.83 23.86 -6.27
C LYS A 245 12.07 24.59 -7.57
N ALA A 246 11.42 24.09 -8.61
CA ALA A 246 11.40 24.71 -9.90
C ALA A 246 10.01 24.54 -10.54
N ILE A 247 9.71 25.42 -11.47
CA ILE A 247 8.47 25.40 -12.25
C ILE A 247 8.82 24.92 -13.65
N ILE A 248 8.06 23.96 -14.17
CA ILE A 248 8.21 23.54 -15.56
C ILE A 248 7.69 24.66 -16.48
N LEU A 249 8.55 25.15 -17.35
CA LEU A 249 8.23 26.12 -18.39
C LEU A 249 7.97 25.45 -19.74
N GLY A 250 8.57 24.28 -20.03
CA GLY A 250 8.38 23.58 -21.31
C GLY A 250 8.97 22.18 -21.36
N GLY A 251 8.72 21.45 -22.44
CA GLY A 251 9.07 20.02 -22.61
C GLY A 251 7.85 19.09 -22.46
N PRO A 252 8.04 17.76 -22.45
CA PRO A 252 9.32 17.06 -22.49
C PRO A 252 9.90 16.97 -23.91
N VAL A 253 11.22 16.97 -24.03
CA VAL A 253 11.95 16.73 -25.29
C VAL A 253 12.85 15.51 -25.13
N GLU A 254 12.81 14.54 -26.06
CA GLU A 254 13.72 13.39 -26.03
C GLU A 254 15.05 13.75 -26.70
N VAL A 255 16.14 13.71 -25.94
CA VAL A 255 17.50 13.82 -26.50
C VAL A 255 18.38 12.74 -25.89
N GLY A 256 19.00 11.94 -26.75
CA GLY A 256 19.89 10.85 -26.33
C GLY A 256 19.19 9.71 -25.57
N GLY A 257 17.87 9.54 -25.75
CA GLY A 257 17.06 8.55 -25.03
C GLY A 257 16.67 8.96 -23.61
N ALA A 258 16.90 10.21 -23.23
CA ALA A 258 16.41 10.81 -21.99
C ALA A 258 15.41 11.93 -22.30
N LEU A 259 14.40 12.08 -21.44
CA LEU A 259 13.46 13.19 -21.47
C LEU A 259 14.08 14.40 -20.78
N TRP A 260 13.92 15.57 -21.37
CA TRP A 260 14.43 16.84 -20.85
C TRP A 260 13.28 17.84 -20.69
N TRP A 261 13.34 18.59 -19.61
CA TRP A 261 12.35 19.61 -19.24
C TRP A 261 13.02 20.96 -19.12
N PHE A 262 12.39 21.99 -19.67
CA PHE A 262 12.79 23.37 -19.47
C PHE A 262 12.13 23.88 -18.19
N ILE A 263 12.95 24.30 -17.23
CA ILE A 263 12.52 24.69 -15.89
C ILE A 263 13.01 26.09 -15.55
N GLU A 264 12.36 26.70 -14.57
CA GLU A 264 12.78 27.93 -13.88
C GLU A 264 12.89 27.67 -12.38
N THR A 265 14.05 27.92 -11.78
CA THR A 265 14.22 27.75 -10.33
C THR A 265 13.46 28.80 -9.53
N GLU A 266 12.93 28.42 -8.37
CA GLU A 266 12.15 29.33 -7.53
C GLU A 266 13.05 30.31 -6.75
N GLU A 267 14.27 29.90 -6.41
CA GLU A 267 15.19 30.69 -5.58
C GLU A 267 15.94 31.75 -6.39
N ASP A 268 16.62 31.33 -7.46
CA ASP A 268 17.50 32.20 -8.25
C ASP A 268 16.91 32.62 -9.61
N GLY A 269 15.76 32.06 -10.01
CA GLY A 269 15.12 32.35 -11.31
C GLY A 269 15.94 31.86 -12.51
N GLU A 270 16.83 30.88 -12.29
CA GLU A 270 17.66 30.32 -13.34
C GLU A 270 16.81 29.47 -14.27
N GLN A 271 16.95 29.70 -15.57
CA GLN A 271 16.19 28.99 -16.60
C GLN A 271 17.10 28.08 -17.41
N GLY A 272 16.63 26.85 -17.66
CA GLY A 272 17.34 25.93 -18.53
C GLY A 272 16.78 24.51 -18.49
N TRP A 273 17.46 23.63 -19.20
CA TRP A 273 17.06 22.25 -19.44
C TRP A 273 17.67 21.31 -18.43
N VAL A 274 16.83 20.47 -17.84
CA VAL A 274 17.20 19.45 -16.85
C VAL A 274 16.60 18.11 -17.28
N PRO A 275 17.33 16.99 -17.17
CA PRO A 275 16.78 15.69 -17.53
C PRO A 275 15.72 15.27 -16.50
N GLU A 276 14.67 14.60 -16.96
CA GLU A 276 13.51 14.19 -16.14
C GLU A 276 13.90 13.34 -14.93
N ASN A 277 14.90 12.47 -15.08
CA ASN A 277 15.37 11.62 -14.00
C ASN A 277 16.03 12.41 -12.85
N ALA A 278 16.40 13.67 -13.07
CA ALA A 278 16.91 14.58 -12.05
C ALA A 278 15.79 15.40 -11.38
N LEU A 279 14.54 15.25 -11.82
CA LEU A 279 13.38 15.96 -11.30
C LEU A 279 12.43 15.02 -10.56
N GLU A 280 11.77 15.55 -9.54
CA GLU A 280 10.71 14.90 -8.78
C GLU A 280 9.48 15.80 -8.63
N ASP A 281 8.33 15.18 -8.36
CA ASP A 281 7.11 15.90 -8.03
C ASP A 281 7.31 16.72 -6.73
N ALA A 282 7.22 18.04 -6.83
CA ALA A 282 7.14 18.93 -5.66
C ALA A 282 5.70 19.37 -5.35
N GLY A 283 4.74 19.05 -6.24
CA GLY A 283 3.32 19.31 -6.03
C GLY A 283 2.68 18.44 -4.93
N PHE A 284 1.37 18.64 -4.70
CA PHE A 284 0.59 17.96 -3.66
C PHE A 284 0.72 16.42 -3.67
N LYS A 285 0.85 15.81 -4.86
CA LYS A 285 1.08 14.37 -5.01
C LYS A 285 2.44 13.91 -4.46
N GLY A 286 3.49 14.71 -4.65
CA GLY A 286 4.83 14.46 -4.11
C GLY A 286 4.86 14.56 -2.59
N LEU A 287 4.18 15.57 -2.03
CA LEU A 287 4.03 15.74 -0.58
C LEU A 287 3.31 14.53 0.06
N ILE A 288 2.22 14.04 -0.55
CA ILE A 288 1.52 12.84 -0.08
C ILE A 288 2.45 11.61 -0.12
N LYS A 289 3.19 11.39 -1.21
CA LYS A 289 4.14 10.26 -1.30
C LYS A 289 5.22 10.34 -0.21
N GLY A 290 5.77 11.53 0.05
CA GLY A 290 6.76 11.74 1.12
C GLY A 290 6.19 11.50 2.52
N VAL A 291 4.98 11.98 2.80
CA VAL A 291 4.29 11.72 4.07
C VAL A 291 4.03 10.22 4.25
N ILE A 292 3.54 9.54 3.22
CA ILE A 292 3.31 8.09 3.25
C ILE A 292 4.61 7.34 3.55
N ALA A 293 5.70 7.67 2.86
CA ALA A 293 7.01 7.04 3.08
C ALA A 293 7.51 7.24 4.52
N THR A 294 7.33 8.44 5.08
CA THR A 294 7.71 8.77 6.46
C THR A 294 6.88 8.00 7.48
N VAL A 295 5.56 7.90 7.26
CA VAL A 295 4.65 7.13 8.10
C VAL A 295 5.00 5.63 8.05
N MET A 296 5.31 5.09 6.87
CA MET A 296 5.75 3.69 6.73
C MET A 296 7.05 3.42 7.48
N LEU A 297 8.03 4.33 7.41
CA LEU A 297 9.30 4.21 8.14
C LEU A 297 9.08 4.20 9.66
N ILE A 298 8.33 5.18 10.18
CA ILE A 298 8.00 5.27 11.61
C ILE A 298 7.22 4.03 12.05
N GLY A 299 6.23 3.60 11.27
CA GLY A 299 5.44 2.39 11.56
C GLY A 299 6.29 1.12 11.63
N THR A 300 7.30 0.99 10.76
CA THR A 300 8.23 -0.13 10.77
C THR A 300 9.08 -0.14 12.05
N ILE A 301 9.61 1.02 12.45
CA ILE A 301 10.39 1.15 13.69
C ILE A 301 9.54 0.79 14.91
N ILE A 302 8.32 1.33 14.99
CA ILE A 302 7.37 1.05 16.08
C ILE A 302 7.06 -0.45 16.16
N THR A 303 6.85 -1.10 15.01
CA THR A 303 6.57 -2.53 14.94
C THR A 303 7.73 -3.37 15.47
N LEU A 304 8.97 -3.02 15.11
CA LEU A 304 10.17 -3.70 15.61
C LEU A 304 10.34 -3.52 17.12
N VAL A 305 10.06 -2.33 17.65
CA VAL A 305 10.07 -2.05 19.10
C VAL A 305 9.03 -2.91 19.83
N PHE A 306 7.80 -2.98 19.32
CA PHE A 306 6.76 -3.82 19.91
C PHE A 306 7.11 -5.30 19.85
N LEU A 307 7.66 -5.77 18.72
CA LEU A 307 8.11 -7.17 18.59
C LEU A 307 9.21 -7.49 19.61
N GLY A 308 10.20 -6.61 19.76
CA GLY A 308 11.23 -6.73 20.79
C GLY A 308 10.65 -6.75 22.20
N GLY A 309 9.67 -5.88 22.48
CA GLY A 309 8.93 -5.87 23.75
C GLY A 309 8.18 -7.17 24.03
N ILE A 310 7.49 -7.74 23.04
CA ILE A 310 6.79 -9.02 23.15
C ILE A 310 7.79 -10.15 23.45
N VAL A 311 8.92 -10.20 22.74
CA VAL A 311 9.97 -11.19 22.98
C VAL A 311 10.53 -11.05 24.39
N TYR A 312 10.84 -9.82 24.82
CA TYR A 312 11.33 -9.54 26.17
C TYR A 312 10.35 -9.98 27.26
N VAL A 313 9.08 -9.58 27.16
CA VAL A 313 8.03 -9.96 28.11
C VAL A 313 7.84 -11.48 28.14
N THR A 314 7.87 -12.14 26.98
CA THR A 314 7.76 -13.61 26.89
C THR A 314 8.90 -14.29 27.61
N ILE A 315 10.15 -13.90 27.34
CA ILE A 315 11.35 -14.44 28.01
C ILE A 315 11.27 -14.19 29.51
N ARG A 316 10.94 -12.95 29.92
CA ARG A 316 10.88 -12.57 31.32
C ARG A 316 9.78 -13.32 32.07
N THR A 317 8.61 -13.48 31.47
CA THR A 317 7.49 -14.25 32.05
C THR A 317 7.87 -15.70 32.24
N ASN A 318 8.55 -16.32 31.26
CA ASN A 318 9.03 -17.69 31.38
C ASN A 318 10.10 -17.85 32.46
N GLN A 319 11.02 -16.89 32.59
CA GLN A 319 12.01 -16.87 33.68
C GLN A 319 11.35 -16.77 35.07
N VAL A 320 10.31 -15.95 35.21
CA VAL A 320 9.57 -15.80 36.46
C VAL A 320 8.80 -17.09 36.78
N ARG A 321 8.09 -17.67 35.81
CA ARG A 321 7.38 -18.96 35.97
C ARG A 321 8.32 -20.10 36.36
N ALA A 322 9.53 -20.15 35.80
CA ALA A 322 10.52 -21.16 36.16
C ALA A 322 10.95 -21.04 37.63
N ARG A 323 11.16 -19.80 38.11
CA ARG A 323 11.50 -19.52 39.52
C ARG A 323 10.33 -19.82 40.46
N GLU A 324 9.10 -19.47 40.07
CA GLU A 324 7.90 -19.79 40.84
C GLU A 324 7.67 -21.30 40.92
N THR A 325 7.84 -22.04 39.83
CA THR A 325 7.70 -23.50 39.82
C THR A 325 8.68 -24.15 40.80
N GLN A 326 9.93 -23.67 40.85
CA GLN A 326 10.92 -24.15 41.82
C GLN A 326 10.53 -23.80 43.27
N ARG A 327 10.01 -22.59 43.51
CA ARG A 327 9.55 -22.17 44.85
C ARG A 327 8.32 -22.95 45.29
N ILE A 328 7.36 -23.15 44.41
CA ILE A 328 6.14 -23.92 44.66
C ILE A 328 6.50 -25.38 44.90
N GLN A 329 7.35 -26.01 44.09
CA GLN A 329 7.80 -27.38 44.35
C GLN A 329 8.61 -27.52 45.65
N ALA A 330 9.37 -26.50 46.03
CA ALA A 330 10.10 -26.49 47.31
C ALA A 330 9.20 -26.18 48.52
N ALA A 331 8.10 -25.45 48.32
CA ALA A 331 7.16 -25.05 49.37
C ALA A 331 5.94 -25.97 49.50
N ILE A 332 5.66 -26.81 48.51
CA ILE A 332 4.69 -27.90 48.62
C ILE A 332 5.37 -29.01 49.43
N PRO A 333 4.95 -29.27 50.68
CA PRO A 333 5.38 -30.49 51.36
C PRO A 333 4.95 -31.68 50.50
N LYS A 334 5.83 -32.68 50.31
CA LYS A 334 5.41 -33.98 49.77
C LYS A 334 4.28 -34.50 50.65
N VAL A 335 3.03 -34.33 50.22
CA VAL A 335 1.87 -34.94 50.86
C VAL A 335 1.91 -36.42 50.48
N THR A 336 2.74 -37.17 51.21
CA THR A 336 2.71 -38.62 51.22
C THR A 336 1.93 -39.06 52.44
N GLU A 337 0.61 -38.82 52.44
CA GLU A 337 -0.42 -39.68 53.01
C GLU A 337 -1.78 -39.27 52.42
N PRO A 338 -2.57 -40.19 51.83
CA PRO A 338 -3.93 -39.89 51.41
C PRO A 338 -4.75 -39.48 52.64
N TYR A 339 -5.53 -38.41 52.52
CA TYR A 339 -6.47 -37.96 53.55
C TYR A 339 -7.41 -39.11 53.92
N ARG A 340 -7.14 -39.80 55.04
CA ARG A 340 -7.98 -40.88 55.56
C ARG A 340 -9.08 -40.28 56.42
N ASN A 341 -10.32 -40.38 55.95
CA ASN A 341 -11.48 -40.02 56.75
C ASN A 341 -11.81 -41.18 57.70
N GLU A 342 -11.33 -41.09 58.96
CA GLU A 342 -11.54 -42.13 59.98
C GLU A 342 -13.03 -42.46 60.22
N ARG A 343 -13.96 -41.50 60.01
CA ARG A 343 -15.40 -41.76 60.11
C ARG A 343 -15.89 -42.63 58.96
N TRP A 344 -15.39 -42.40 57.75
CA TRP A 344 -15.72 -43.23 56.59
C TRP A 344 -15.22 -44.67 56.73
N GLU A 345 -14.01 -44.88 57.28
CA GLU A 345 -13.52 -46.23 57.57
C GLU A 345 -14.41 -46.97 58.57
N LYS A 346 -14.94 -46.28 59.58
CA LYS A 346 -15.92 -46.84 60.53
C LYS A 346 -17.24 -47.20 59.84
N VAL A 347 -17.74 -46.36 58.94
CA VAL A 347 -18.93 -46.66 58.13
C VAL A 347 -18.73 -47.93 57.31
N LEU A 348 -17.59 -48.06 56.62
CA LEU A 348 -17.25 -49.24 55.82
C LEU A 348 -17.14 -50.51 56.68
N LYS A 349 -16.54 -50.39 57.87
CA LYS A 349 -16.48 -51.49 58.84
C LYS A 349 -17.89 -51.92 59.27
N ASN A 350 -18.76 -50.97 59.60
CA ASN A 350 -20.11 -51.25 60.10
C ASN A 350 -21.01 -51.87 59.01
N VAL A 351 -20.95 -51.41 57.76
CA VAL A 351 -21.73 -52.01 56.67
C VAL A 351 -21.21 -53.41 56.27
N SER A 352 -19.93 -53.70 56.55
CA SER A 352 -19.32 -55.02 56.34
C SER A 352 -19.60 -56.04 57.45
N SER A 353 -20.11 -55.59 58.60
CA SER A 353 -20.48 -56.44 59.75
C SER A 353 -21.61 -57.41 59.41
N GLU A 354 -21.77 -58.48 60.18
CA GLU A 354 -22.90 -59.42 60.06
C GLU A 354 -24.13 -58.97 60.88
N ASN A 355 -23.99 -57.93 61.72
CA ASN A 355 -25.05 -57.44 62.59
C ASN A 355 -25.94 -56.39 61.89
N PRO A 356 -27.26 -56.61 61.77
CA PRO A 356 -28.19 -55.67 61.15
C PRO A 356 -28.24 -54.28 61.83
N SER A 357 -27.93 -54.19 63.12
CA SER A 357 -27.86 -52.91 63.83
C SER A 357 -26.70 -52.03 63.34
N ASP A 358 -25.58 -52.64 62.96
CA ASP A 358 -24.40 -51.92 62.46
C ASP A 358 -24.68 -51.32 61.08
N TRP A 359 -25.49 -51.99 60.26
CA TRP A 359 -25.90 -51.47 58.95
C TRP A 359 -26.75 -50.21 59.07
N ARG A 360 -27.70 -50.21 60.01
CA ARG A 360 -28.52 -49.01 60.30
C ARG A 360 -27.65 -47.87 60.80
N PHE A 361 -26.71 -48.17 61.69
CA PHE A 361 -25.76 -47.18 62.19
C PHE A 361 -24.87 -46.61 61.08
N ALA A 362 -24.39 -47.44 60.14
CA ALA A 362 -23.60 -46.98 59.00
C ALA A 362 -24.36 -45.97 58.11
N ILE A 363 -25.66 -46.21 57.86
CA ILE A 363 -26.50 -45.31 57.07
C ILE A 363 -26.76 -44.00 57.82
N LEU A 364 -27.06 -44.06 59.13
CA LEU A 364 -27.27 -42.86 59.95
C LEU A 364 -26.01 -41.99 60.01
N GLU A 365 -24.85 -42.60 60.27
CA GLU A 365 -23.56 -41.90 60.31
C GLU A 365 -23.23 -41.26 58.96
N SER A 366 -23.50 -41.97 57.85
CA SER A 366 -23.28 -41.42 56.50
C SER A 366 -24.17 -40.22 56.21
N ASP A 367 -25.41 -40.20 56.70
CA ASP A 367 -26.32 -39.07 56.51
C ASP A 367 -25.88 -37.84 57.32
N VAL A 368 -25.36 -38.05 58.54
CA VAL A 368 -24.74 -36.98 59.34
C VAL A 368 -23.50 -36.43 58.63
N MET A 369 -22.63 -37.31 58.11
CA MET A 369 -21.46 -36.90 57.33
C MET A 369 -21.85 -36.09 56.09
N LEU A 370 -22.96 -36.44 55.43
CA LEU A 370 -23.49 -35.70 54.29
C LEU A 370 -24.02 -34.32 54.68
N ASP A 371 -24.71 -34.21 55.82
CA ASP A 371 -25.18 -32.93 56.34
C ASP A 371 -24.03 -31.97 56.69
N GLU A 372 -22.99 -32.48 57.35
CA GLU A 372 -21.77 -31.74 57.65
C GLU A 372 -21.03 -31.28 56.39
N LEU A 373 -20.95 -32.15 55.38
CA LEU A 373 -20.35 -31.82 54.08
C LEU A 373 -21.11 -30.67 53.41
N PHE A 374 -22.43 -30.74 53.33
CA PHE A 374 -23.24 -29.71 52.70
C PHE A 374 -23.16 -28.38 53.45
N THR A 375 -23.08 -28.40 54.79
CA THR A 375 -22.78 -27.19 55.58
C THR A 375 -21.41 -26.62 55.26
N ARG A 376 -20.38 -27.47 55.14
CA ARG A 376 -19.00 -27.02 54.83
C ARG A 376 -18.91 -26.37 53.44
N VAL A 377 -19.67 -26.89 52.48
CA VAL A 377 -19.72 -26.35 51.10
C VAL A 377 -20.57 -25.07 51.02
N GLY A 378 -21.31 -24.72 52.08
CA GLY A 378 -22.00 -23.44 52.22
C GLY A 378 -23.51 -23.48 52.00
N TYR A 379 -24.12 -24.67 51.85
CA TYR A 379 -25.58 -24.80 51.74
C TYR A 379 -26.27 -24.46 53.06
N GLN A 380 -27.26 -23.58 52.97
CA GLN A 380 -28.04 -23.11 54.11
C GLN A 380 -29.28 -23.97 54.32
N GLY A 381 -29.60 -24.29 55.57
CA GLY A 381 -30.75 -25.10 55.96
C GLY A 381 -30.57 -25.70 57.36
N VAL A 382 -31.66 -25.85 58.10
CA VAL A 382 -31.68 -26.45 59.44
C VAL A 382 -31.54 -27.97 59.37
N SER A 383 -32.02 -28.58 58.28
CA SER A 383 -31.93 -30.02 58.03
C SER A 383 -31.23 -30.32 56.71
N LEU A 384 -30.66 -31.52 56.58
CA LEU A 384 -30.09 -32.01 55.32
C LEU A 384 -31.10 -31.93 54.17
N GLY A 385 -32.38 -32.23 54.43
CA GLY A 385 -33.44 -32.12 53.42
C GLY A 385 -33.67 -30.70 52.90
N GLU A 386 -33.45 -29.67 53.73
CA GLU A 386 -33.49 -28.27 53.28
C GLU A 386 -32.25 -27.91 52.46
N LYS A 387 -31.06 -28.36 52.88
CA LYS A 387 -29.81 -28.16 52.15
C LYS A 387 -29.84 -28.84 50.78
N LEU A 388 -30.41 -30.04 50.68
CA LEU A 388 -30.60 -30.77 49.42
C LEU A 388 -31.63 -30.11 48.49
N LYS A 389 -32.61 -29.36 49.02
CA LYS A 389 -33.55 -28.56 48.21
C LYS A 389 -32.90 -27.29 47.66
N ALA A 390 -31.98 -26.70 48.42
CA ALA A 390 -31.24 -25.51 48.01
C ALA A 390 -30.19 -25.83 46.92
N ALA A 391 -29.67 -27.07 46.90
CA ALA A 391 -28.73 -27.52 45.87
C ALA A 391 -29.41 -27.68 44.51
N THR A 392 -28.78 -27.17 43.44
CA THR A 392 -29.24 -27.39 42.05
C THR A 392 -28.41 -28.49 41.38
N ARG A 393 -28.99 -29.16 40.37
CA ARG A 393 -28.30 -30.20 39.58
C ARG A 393 -27.07 -29.69 38.82
N GLY A 394 -26.90 -28.37 38.69
CA GLY A 394 -25.70 -27.76 38.13
C GLY A 394 -24.51 -27.73 39.11
N ASP A 395 -24.78 -27.71 40.42
CA ASP A 395 -23.77 -27.56 41.47
C ASP A 395 -23.35 -28.90 42.11
N VAL A 396 -24.25 -29.88 42.12
CA VAL A 396 -24.01 -31.24 42.64
C VAL A 396 -24.43 -32.27 41.59
N LYS A 397 -23.46 -32.97 41.01
CA LYS A 397 -23.68 -33.97 39.96
C LYS A 397 -24.46 -35.17 40.48
N ASN A 398 -24.16 -35.63 41.70
CA ASN A 398 -24.81 -36.79 42.32
C ASN A 398 -25.97 -36.42 43.26
N LEU A 399 -26.70 -35.33 42.97
CA LEU A 399 -27.78 -34.85 43.84
C LEU A 399 -28.94 -35.85 44.00
N ASP A 400 -29.30 -36.57 42.94
CA ASP A 400 -30.37 -37.57 43.00
C ASP A 400 -29.98 -38.76 43.91
N ALA A 401 -28.69 -39.15 43.93
CA ALA A 401 -28.16 -40.19 44.83
C ALA A 401 -28.21 -39.75 46.30
N ALA A 402 -27.87 -38.48 46.58
CA ALA A 402 -28.00 -37.89 47.91
C ALA A 402 -29.47 -37.91 48.41
N TRP A 403 -30.41 -37.55 47.54
CA TRP A 403 -31.84 -37.58 47.84
C TRP A 403 -32.36 -38.99 48.10
N GLU A 404 -31.93 -39.97 47.30
CA GLU A 404 -32.34 -41.36 47.47
C GLU A 404 -31.83 -41.92 48.81
N ALA A 405 -30.54 -41.74 49.10
CA ALA A 405 -29.93 -42.21 50.34
C ALA A 405 -30.61 -41.58 51.58
N HIS A 406 -30.85 -40.26 51.54
CA HIS A 406 -31.52 -39.53 52.61
C HIS A 406 -32.97 -40.02 52.85
N LYS A 407 -33.72 -40.38 51.79
CA LYS A 407 -35.07 -40.95 51.94
C LYS A 407 -35.04 -42.30 52.65
N ILE A 408 -34.08 -43.16 52.30
CA ILE A 408 -33.94 -44.48 52.93
C ILE A 408 -33.55 -44.33 54.41
N ARG A 409 -32.66 -43.38 54.73
CA ARG A 409 -32.38 -43.02 56.13
C ARG A 409 -33.64 -42.58 56.85
N ASN A 410 -34.45 -41.71 56.25
CA ASN A 410 -35.69 -41.24 56.87
C ASN A 410 -36.69 -42.37 57.10
N GLN A 411 -36.77 -43.33 56.18
CA GLN A 411 -37.61 -44.51 56.35
C GLN A 411 -37.15 -45.37 57.54
N ILE A 412 -35.84 -45.61 57.66
CA ILE A 412 -35.25 -46.30 58.82
C ILE A 412 -35.58 -45.58 60.13
N ALA A 413 -35.56 -44.25 60.14
CA ALA A 413 -35.87 -43.46 61.34
C ALA A 413 -37.35 -43.51 61.74
N HIS A 414 -38.28 -43.58 60.77
CA HIS A 414 -39.73 -43.63 61.04
C HIS A 414 -40.21 -45.04 61.38
N GLU A 415 -39.72 -46.06 60.67
CA GLU A 415 -40.14 -47.45 60.84
C GLU A 415 -39.28 -48.20 61.89
N GLY A 416 -38.12 -47.64 62.26
CA GLY A 416 -37.28 -48.15 63.34
C GLY A 416 -36.85 -49.61 63.15
N GLY A 417 -37.21 -50.45 64.13
CA GLY A 417 -36.91 -51.89 64.12
C GLY A 417 -37.69 -52.69 63.08
N ASP A 418 -38.83 -52.16 62.62
CA ASP A 418 -39.73 -52.85 61.68
C ASP A 418 -39.25 -52.75 60.23
N TYR A 419 -38.34 -51.82 59.93
CA TYR A 419 -37.71 -51.72 58.61
C TYR A 419 -36.73 -52.88 58.39
N ILE A 420 -37.05 -53.75 57.44
CA ILE A 420 -36.23 -54.90 57.03
C ILE A 420 -35.11 -54.41 56.10
N LEU A 421 -33.97 -54.04 56.70
CA LEU A 421 -32.76 -53.69 55.96
C LEU A 421 -31.89 -54.92 55.70
N THR A 422 -31.70 -55.28 54.43
CA THR A 422 -30.73 -56.32 54.05
C THR A 422 -29.33 -55.74 53.92
N GLN A 423 -28.28 -56.54 54.16
CA GLN A 423 -26.89 -56.07 54.00
C GLN A 423 -26.59 -55.57 52.59
N ARG A 424 -27.18 -56.22 51.57
CA ARG A 424 -27.04 -55.81 50.17
C ARG A 424 -27.61 -54.42 49.96
N GLU A 425 -28.79 -54.16 50.53
CA GLU A 425 -29.42 -52.84 50.46
C GLU A 425 -28.62 -51.80 51.23
N ALA A 426 -28.09 -52.14 52.41
CA ALA A 426 -27.23 -51.25 53.17
C ALA A 426 -25.97 -50.86 52.37
N LYS A 427 -25.28 -51.82 51.74
CA LYS A 427 -24.12 -51.55 50.88
C LYS A 427 -24.48 -50.65 49.69
N ARG A 428 -25.63 -50.87 49.07
CA ARG A 428 -26.14 -50.03 47.97
C ARG A 428 -26.33 -48.59 48.42
N VAL A 429 -26.96 -48.38 49.58
CA VAL A 429 -27.19 -47.04 50.15
C VAL A 429 -25.89 -46.35 50.52
N ILE A 430 -24.92 -47.08 51.12
CA ILE A 430 -23.60 -46.54 51.42
C ILE A 430 -22.86 -46.12 50.14
N GLU A 431 -23.00 -46.85 49.04
CA GLU A 431 -22.38 -46.45 47.76
C GLU A 431 -23.00 -45.16 47.19
N LEU A 432 -24.31 -44.91 47.40
CA LEU A 432 -24.93 -43.64 47.04
C LEU A 432 -24.31 -42.46 47.80
N TYR A 433 -24.06 -42.61 49.10
CA TYR A 433 -23.31 -41.61 49.88
C TYR A 433 -21.87 -41.47 49.38
N ALA A 434 -21.20 -42.59 49.06
CA ALA A 434 -19.82 -42.59 48.58
C ALA A 434 -19.64 -41.82 47.26
N GLN A 435 -20.60 -41.91 46.34
CA GLN A 435 -20.57 -41.16 45.08
C GLN A 435 -20.52 -39.64 45.33
N VAL A 436 -21.34 -39.16 46.27
CA VAL A 436 -21.36 -37.75 46.65
C VAL A 436 -20.07 -37.37 47.39
N PHE A 437 -19.58 -38.20 48.30
CA PHE A 437 -18.34 -37.90 49.03
C PHE A 437 -17.10 -37.85 48.12
N ARG A 438 -16.99 -38.75 47.14
CA ARG A 438 -15.91 -38.72 46.14
C ARG A 438 -15.98 -37.48 45.25
N GLU A 439 -17.18 -37.02 44.91
CA GLU A 439 -17.38 -35.79 44.13
C GLU A 439 -16.75 -34.57 44.82
N PHE A 440 -16.87 -34.47 46.14
CA PHE A 440 -16.30 -33.39 46.94
C PHE A 440 -14.90 -33.68 47.50
N GLN A 441 -14.25 -34.77 47.08
CA GLN A 441 -12.97 -35.25 47.63
C GLN A 441 -12.97 -35.36 49.17
N TYR A 442 -14.13 -35.70 49.74
CA TYR A 442 -14.33 -35.85 51.19
C TYR A 442 -13.86 -37.21 51.72
N ILE A 443 -13.73 -38.19 50.82
CA ILE A 443 -13.20 -39.55 51.03
C ILE A 443 -12.26 -39.97 49.91
#